data_AF-A0A523XH53-F1
#
_entry.id   AF-A0A523XH53-F1
#
_cell.length_a   1.000
_cell.length_b   1.000
_cell.length_c   1.000
_cell.angle_alpha   90.00
_cell.angle_beta   90.00
_cell.angle_gamma   90.00
#
_symmetry.space_group_name_H-M   'P 1'
#
loop_
_entity.id
_entity.type
_entity.pdbx_description
1 polymer ?
#
loop_
_entity_poly.entity_id
_entity_poly.type
_entity_poly.pdbx_seq_one_letter_code
_entity_poly.pdbx_strand_id
1 'polypeptide(L)'
;MFIKGNMRNYKKGASLVELMILILIIAILGSVTYPHILGMYARSREASVKSNMFTLRVAAENFASMAEGRYPETGVMTVGDVLINMGFPTAVNPAALADACPGTRANVVGAPPTDALLPGNNTYGNPFWPDANCLDHLAAAVAPGPATPGHLANPAAGADGQGTVYWGPIGLGGTSAMEGYVIYGDGYKEMLTLELRSGQ
;
A
#
# COMPACT_ATOMS: atom_id res chain seq x y z
N MET A 1 -72.49 -16.40 -11.94
CA MET A 1 -71.71 -17.13 -12.96
C MET A 1 -70.31 -16.54 -12.99
N PHE A 2 -69.32 -17.21 -12.40
CA PHE A 2 -67.91 -16.79 -12.44
C PHE A 2 -67.07 -18.02 -12.78
N ILE A 3 -66.44 -18.02 -13.95
CA ILE A 3 -65.47 -19.06 -14.34
C ILE A 3 -64.10 -18.60 -13.84
N LYS A 4 -63.56 -19.30 -12.85
CA LYS A 4 -62.20 -19.10 -12.35
C LYS A 4 -61.22 -19.75 -13.33
N GLY A 5 -60.59 -18.92 -14.17
CA GLY A 5 -59.51 -19.35 -15.07
C GLY A 5 -58.27 -19.74 -14.27
N ASN A 6 -57.97 -21.04 -14.20
CA ASN A 6 -56.76 -21.53 -13.54
C ASN A 6 -55.57 -21.42 -14.52
N MET A 7 -54.75 -20.37 -14.40
CA MET A 7 -53.53 -20.21 -15.18
C MET A 7 -52.51 -21.27 -14.75
N ARG A 8 -52.39 -22.36 -15.51
CA ARG A 8 -51.31 -23.34 -15.34
C ARG A 8 -50.02 -22.72 -15.86
N ASN A 9 -49.12 -22.35 -14.94
CA ASN A 9 -47.76 -21.97 -15.26
C ASN A 9 -47.02 -23.20 -15.83
N TYR A 10 -46.80 -23.22 -17.15
CA TYR A 10 -45.93 -24.22 -17.78
C TYR A 10 -44.49 -23.96 -17.32
N LYS A 11 -43.98 -24.75 -16.38
CA LYS A 11 -42.54 -24.87 -16.17
C LYS A 11 -41.98 -25.60 -17.38
N LYS A 12 -41.52 -24.86 -18.40
CA LYS A 12 -40.77 -25.42 -19.52
C LYS A 12 -39.45 -25.98 -18.99
N GLY A 13 -39.21 -27.28 -19.15
CA GLY A 13 -37.91 -27.90 -18.85
C GLY A 13 -36.89 -27.46 -19.89
N ALA A 14 -35.67 -27.13 -19.45
CA ALA A 14 -34.57 -26.78 -20.34
C ALA A 14 -34.19 -27.98 -21.22
N SER A 15 -33.93 -27.74 -22.50
CA SER A 15 -33.50 -28.79 -23.43
C SER A 15 -32.05 -29.18 -23.15
N LEU A 16 -31.71 -30.47 -23.29
CA LEU A 16 -30.31 -30.93 -23.22
C LEU A 16 -29.44 -30.22 -24.25
N VAL A 17 -29.97 -29.99 -25.46
CA VAL A 17 -29.26 -29.28 -26.53
C VAL A 17 -28.98 -27.83 -26.15
N GLU A 18 -29.92 -27.20 -25.46
CA GLU A 18 -29.81 -25.81 -24.98
C GLU A 18 -28.69 -25.70 -23.95
N LEU A 19 -28.59 -26.67 -23.04
CA LEU A 19 -27.49 -26.75 -22.08
C LEU A 19 -26.14 -27.05 -22.75
N MET A 20 -26.11 -27.92 -23.76
CA MET A 20 -24.87 -28.26 -24.48
C MET A 20 -24.28 -27.06 -25.23
N ILE A 21 -25.12 -26.31 -25.95
CA ILE A 21 -24.68 -25.11 -26.66
C ILE A 21 -24.24 -24.04 -25.65
N LEU A 22 -24.93 -23.91 -24.51
CA LEU A 22 -24.54 -22.97 -23.46
C LEU A 22 -23.14 -23.29 -22.91
N ILE A 23 -22.87 -24.56 -22.60
CA ILE A 23 -21.54 -25.00 -22.11
C ILE A 23 -20.45 -24.75 -23.16
N LEU A 24 -20.76 -24.96 -24.45
CA LEU A 24 -19.85 -24.66 -25.53
C LEU A 24 -19.50 -23.16 -25.60
N ILE A 25 -20.50 -22.28 -25.51
CA ILE A 25 -20.27 -20.83 -25.59
C ILE A 25 -19.45 -20.34 -24.38
N ILE A 26 -19.78 -20.76 -23.15
CA ILE A 26 -19.00 -20.37 -21.97
C ILE A 26 -17.57 -20.92 -22.02
N ALA A 27 -17.34 -22.10 -22.64
CA ALA A 27 -16.00 -22.66 -22.82
C ALA A 27 -15.16 -21.81 -23.77
N ILE A 28 -15.72 -21.37 -24.91
CA ILE A 28 -15.04 -20.50 -25.87
C ILE A 28 -14.73 -19.14 -25.23
N LEU A 29 -15.71 -18.51 -24.56
CA LEU A 29 -15.53 -17.22 -23.90
C LEU A 29 -14.50 -17.29 -22.76
N GLY A 30 -14.58 -18.34 -21.93
CA GLY A 30 -13.67 -18.57 -20.82
C GLY A 30 -12.23 -18.78 -21.28
N SER A 31 -12.03 -19.55 -22.36
CA SER A 31 -10.70 -19.85 -22.90
C SER A 31 -9.93 -18.62 -23.35
N VAL A 32 -10.61 -17.61 -23.92
CA VAL A 32 -9.97 -16.37 -24.38
C VAL A 32 -9.77 -15.39 -23.22
N THR A 33 -10.77 -15.25 -22.35
CA THR A 33 -10.81 -14.13 -21.40
C THR A 33 -10.00 -14.40 -20.13
N TYR A 34 -9.96 -15.65 -19.66
CA TYR A 34 -9.30 -16.02 -18.39
C TYR A 34 -7.81 -15.63 -18.30
N PRO A 35 -6.94 -15.92 -19.28
CA PRO A 35 -5.51 -15.58 -19.16
C PRO A 35 -5.26 -14.07 -19.15
N HIS A 36 -6.06 -13.30 -19.89
CA HIS A 36 -5.93 -11.85 -19.97
C HIS A 36 -6.25 -11.16 -18.64
N ILE A 37 -7.31 -11.63 -17.96
CA ILE A 37 -7.77 -11.10 -16.68
C ILE A 37 -6.69 -11.22 -15.60
N LEU A 38 -5.95 -12.34 -15.53
CA LEU A 38 -4.90 -12.55 -14.53
C LEU A 38 -3.77 -11.51 -14.64
N GLY A 39 -3.33 -11.20 -15.87
CA GLY A 39 -2.32 -10.18 -16.10
C GLY A 39 -2.81 -8.77 -15.79
N MET A 40 -4.10 -8.49 -16.00
CA MET A 40 -4.71 -7.22 -15.62
C MET A 40 -4.72 -7.01 -14.10
N TYR A 41 -5.04 -8.05 -13.32
CA TYR A 41 -5.03 -7.95 -11.86
C TYR A 41 -3.63 -7.67 -11.30
N ALA A 42 -2.59 -8.34 -11.83
CA ALA A 42 -1.21 -8.08 -11.42
C ALA A 42 -0.82 -6.61 -11.69
N ARG A 43 -1.06 -6.10 -12.90
CA ARG A 43 -0.78 -4.70 -13.26
C ARG A 43 -1.59 -3.70 -12.44
N SER A 44 -2.86 -4.02 -12.14
CA SER A 44 -3.72 -3.20 -11.28
C SER A 44 -3.14 -3.08 -9.87
N ARG A 45 -2.68 -4.19 -9.29
CA ARG A 45 -2.08 -4.18 -7.95
C ARG A 45 -0.75 -3.43 -7.94
N GLU A 46 0.09 -3.61 -8.95
CA GLU A 46 1.33 -2.82 -9.10
C GLU A 46 1.06 -1.32 -9.27
N ALA A 47 0.00 -0.95 -9.99
CA ALA A 47 -0.43 0.44 -10.08
C ALA A 47 -0.87 0.99 -8.71
N SER A 48 -1.54 0.17 -7.87
CA SER A 48 -1.86 0.54 -6.49
C SER A 48 -0.60 0.73 -5.64
N VAL A 49 0.42 -0.13 -5.77
CA VAL A 49 1.72 0.06 -5.07
C VAL A 49 2.35 1.38 -5.47
N LYS A 50 2.40 1.69 -6.77
CA LYS A 50 2.91 2.98 -7.26
C LYS A 50 2.11 4.15 -6.69
N SER A 51 0.79 4.05 -6.64
CA SER A 51 -0.06 5.07 -6.01
C SER A 51 0.30 5.28 -4.54
N ASN A 52 0.49 4.19 -3.78
CA ASN A 52 0.89 4.25 -2.38
C ASN A 52 2.27 4.91 -2.21
N MET A 53 3.23 4.64 -3.11
CA MET A 53 4.53 5.31 -3.12
C MET A 53 4.39 6.83 -3.30
N PHE A 54 3.52 7.28 -4.21
CA PHE A 54 3.28 8.72 -4.41
C PHE A 54 2.57 9.35 -3.23
N THR A 55 1.62 8.64 -2.60
CA THR A 55 0.97 9.09 -1.36
C THR A 55 2.00 9.29 -0.24
N LEU A 56 2.92 8.33 -0.07
CA LEU A 56 4.01 8.44 0.90
C LEU A 56 4.93 9.62 0.61
N ARG A 57 5.28 9.82 -0.66
CA ARG A 57 6.07 10.99 -1.09
C ARG A 57 5.38 12.31 -0.74
N VAL A 58 4.09 12.46 -1.04
CA VAL A 58 3.35 13.68 -0.71
C VAL A 58 3.34 13.92 0.81
N ALA A 59 3.16 12.87 1.61
CA ALA A 59 3.24 12.98 3.06
C ALA A 59 4.64 13.36 3.54
N ALA A 60 5.70 12.83 2.92
CA ALA A 60 7.09 13.17 3.23
C ALA A 60 7.42 14.63 2.92
N GLU A 61 6.98 15.15 1.77
CA GLU A 61 7.18 16.56 1.44
C GLU A 61 6.36 17.48 2.35
N ASN A 62 5.14 17.07 2.71
CA ASN A 62 4.35 17.81 3.70
C ASN A 62 5.04 17.83 5.07
N PHE A 63 5.58 16.69 5.52
CA PHE A 63 6.38 16.61 6.74
C PHE A 63 7.59 17.56 6.69
N ALA A 64 8.37 17.53 5.60
CA ALA A 64 9.54 18.38 5.45
C ALA A 64 9.18 19.88 5.44
N SER A 65 8.01 20.25 4.92
CA SER A 65 7.52 21.63 4.99
C SER A 65 7.33 22.14 6.43
N MET A 66 7.08 21.22 7.37
CA MET A 66 6.88 21.50 8.80
C MET A 66 8.18 21.34 9.61
N ALA A 67 9.15 20.58 9.10
CA ALA A 67 10.43 20.25 9.75
C ALA A 67 11.64 20.94 9.10
N GLU A 68 11.46 22.17 8.60
CA GLU A 68 12.54 22.99 8.00
C GLU A 68 13.32 22.29 6.87
N GLY A 69 12.63 21.49 6.05
CA GLY A 69 13.24 20.76 4.94
C GLY A 69 13.98 19.48 5.33
N ARG A 70 13.87 19.04 6.60
CA ARG A 70 14.42 17.76 7.06
C ARG A 70 13.37 16.66 7.06
N TYR A 71 13.84 15.44 6.90
CA TYR A 71 13.01 14.24 6.88
C TYR A 71 13.24 13.40 8.15
N PRO A 72 12.25 12.58 8.56
CA PRO A 72 12.41 11.75 9.75
C PRO A 72 13.21 10.48 9.44
N GLU A 73 13.92 9.97 10.44
CA GLU A 73 14.59 8.66 10.35
C GLU A 73 13.59 7.52 10.21
N THR A 74 12.51 7.59 10.98
CA THR A 74 11.44 6.59 11.00
C THR A 74 10.09 7.28 10.83
N GLY A 75 9.11 6.62 10.23
CA GLY A 75 7.80 7.23 9.96
C GLY A 75 7.05 7.70 11.21
N VAL A 76 7.33 7.11 12.37
CA VAL A 76 6.68 7.42 13.66
C VAL A 76 7.27 8.64 14.37
N MET A 77 8.43 9.12 13.92
CA MET A 77 9.04 10.31 14.51
C MET A 77 8.21 11.55 14.22
N THR A 78 8.05 12.38 15.25
CA THR A 78 7.30 13.62 15.10
C THR A 78 8.16 14.74 14.55
N VAL A 79 7.53 15.73 13.91
CA VAL A 79 8.19 16.97 13.49
C VAL A 79 8.86 17.65 14.69
N GLY A 80 8.25 17.61 15.87
CA GLY A 80 8.84 18.14 17.10
C GLY A 80 10.19 17.49 17.43
N ASP A 81 10.28 16.16 17.35
CA ASP A 81 11.53 15.42 17.62
C ASP A 81 12.63 15.80 16.63
N VAL A 82 12.29 15.97 15.35
CA VAL A 82 13.24 16.40 14.32
C VAL A 82 13.76 17.80 14.61
N LEU A 83 12.87 18.75 14.90
CA LEU A 83 13.22 20.14 15.18
C LEU A 83 14.06 20.30 16.46
N ILE A 84 13.76 19.54 17.53
CA ILE A 84 14.55 19.55 18.76
C ILE A 84 16.00 19.16 18.46
N ASN A 85 16.22 18.13 17.64
CA ASN A 85 17.55 17.71 17.23
C ASN A 85 18.27 18.71 16.31
N MET A 86 17.52 19.56 15.61
CA MET A 86 18.08 20.69 14.85
C MET A 86 18.45 21.89 15.72
N GLY A 87 18.13 21.87 17.02
CA GLY A 87 18.45 22.94 17.96
C GLY A 87 17.26 23.84 18.34
N PHE A 88 16.02 23.39 18.11
CA PHE A 88 14.80 24.08 18.56
C PHE A 88 14.21 23.40 19.80
N PRO A 89 14.72 23.69 21.01
CA PRO A 89 14.46 22.90 22.23
C PRO A 89 13.02 22.93 22.76
N THR A 90 12.17 23.81 22.22
CA THR A 90 10.77 23.97 22.62
C THR A 90 9.79 23.66 21.49
N ALA A 91 10.26 23.05 20.39
CA ALA A 91 9.40 22.67 19.29
C ALA A 91 8.43 21.57 19.73
N VAL A 92 7.12 21.86 19.63
CA VAL A 92 6.06 20.90 19.90
C VAL A 92 5.23 20.80 18.63
N ASN A 93 5.43 19.74 17.87
CA ASN A 93 4.61 19.44 16.71
C ASN A 93 4.36 17.93 16.67
N PRO A 94 3.12 17.49 16.95
CA PRO A 94 2.77 16.08 17.02
C PRO A 94 2.74 15.37 15.66
N ALA A 95 2.87 16.11 14.56
CA ALA A 95 2.75 15.54 13.22
C ALA A 95 3.85 14.50 12.97
N ALA A 96 3.46 13.31 12.52
CA ALA A 96 4.37 12.24 12.12
C ALA A 96 4.11 11.86 10.66
N LEU A 97 5.11 11.28 9.98
CA LEU A 97 4.94 10.85 8.59
C LEU A 97 3.88 9.73 8.48
N ALA A 98 3.95 8.74 9.37
CA ALA A 98 3.03 7.62 9.42
C ALA A 98 2.87 7.12 10.87
N ASP A 99 1.75 6.46 11.14
CA ASP A 99 1.52 5.82 12.44
C ASP A 99 2.41 4.56 12.60
N ALA A 100 2.50 4.02 13.82
CA ALA A 100 3.18 2.78 14.11
C ALA A 100 2.47 1.64 13.39
N CYS A 101 2.89 1.38 12.17
CA CYS A 101 2.26 0.43 11.29
C CYS A 101 2.85 -0.96 11.53
N PRO A 102 2.19 -1.87 12.28
CA PRO A 102 2.61 -3.25 12.23
C PRO A 102 2.37 -3.77 10.80
N GLY A 103 3.17 -4.72 10.32
CA GLY A 103 3.01 -5.38 9.01
C GLY A 103 1.66 -6.09 8.79
N THR A 104 0.72 -5.97 9.74
CA THR A 104 -0.68 -6.41 9.69
C THR A 104 -1.59 -5.19 9.82
N ARG A 105 -2.80 -5.22 9.24
CA ARG A 105 -3.87 -4.20 9.41
C ARG A 105 -4.48 -4.19 10.81
N ALA A 106 -3.68 -4.40 11.83
CA ALA A 106 -4.11 -4.13 13.19
C ALA A 106 -4.59 -2.67 13.26
N ASN A 107 -5.68 -2.46 13.98
CA ASN A 107 -6.17 -1.12 14.26
C ASN A 107 -5.03 -0.38 14.96
N VAL A 108 -4.42 0.60 14.30
CA VAL A 108 -3.34 1.34 14.92
C VAL A 108 -3.98 2.19 15.99
N VAL A 109 -3.83 1.74 17.24
CA VAL A 109 -4.15 2.54 18.41
C VAL A 109 -3.08 3.61 18.42
N GLY A 110 -3.40 4.78 17.87
CA GLY A 110 -2.48 5.90 17.87
C GLY A 110 -1.95 6.06 19.29
N ALA A 111 -0.62 5.93 19.44
CA ALA A 111 0.00 6.31 20.69
C ALA A 111 -0.21 7.82 20.81
N PRO A 112 -0.93 8.33 21.83
CA PRO A 112 -0.99 9.76 22.04
C PRO A 112 0.45 10.27 22.23
N PRO A 113 0.91 11.32 21.52
CA PRO A 113 0.12 12.32 20.81
C PRO A 113 0.47 12.44 19.32
N THR A 114 0.57 11.36 18.52
CA THR A 114 1.00 11.50 17.11
C THR A 114 -0.15 11.83 16.15
N ASP A 115 -0.07 12.97 15.46
CA ASP A 115 -0.95 13.34 14.34
C ASP A 115 -0.34 12.81 13.04
N ALA A 116 -0.51 11.51 12.77
CA ALA A 116 0.06 10.88 11.58
C ALA A 116 -0.57 11.43 10.29
N LEU A 117 0.27 11.92 9.37
CA LEU A 117 -0.14 12.33 8.02
C LEU A 117 -0.68 11.14 7.21
N LEU A 118 -0.17 9.94 7.49
CA LEU A 118 -0.66 8.66 6.96
C LEU A 118 -1.20 7.80 8.12
N PRO A 119 -2.49 7.92 8.45
CA PRO A 119 -3.08 7.18 9.56
C PRO A 119 -3.25 5.70 9.22
N GLY A 120 -2.93 4.83 10.18
CA GLY A 120 -2.87 3.37 10.02
C GLY A 120 -4.21 2.65 9.79
N ASN A 121 -5.33 3.36 9.89
CA ASN A 121 -6.66 2.78 9.71
C ASN A 121 -7.07 2.75 8.22
N ASN A 122 -6.70 1.68 7.52
CA ASN A 122 -7.16 1.38 6.14
C ASN A 122 -6.78 2.42 5.06
N THR A 123 -5.93 3.39 5.35
CA THR A 123 -5.59 4.46 4.39
C THR A 123 -4.47 4.06 3.44
N TYR A 124 -3.53 3.21 3.87
CA TYR A 124 -2.39 2.73 3.07
C TYR A 124 -2.26 1.20 3.13
N GLY A 125 -3.34 0.50 2.75
CA GLY A 125 -3.38 -0.95 2.75
C GLY A 125 -2.51 -1.61 1.66
N ASN A 126 -2.05 -2.83 1.91
CA ASN A 126 -1.35 -3.63 0.92
C ASN A 126 -2.34 -4.14 -0.17
N PRO A 127 -2.06 -3.93 -1.48
CA PRO A 127 -2.96 -4.33 -2.57
C PRO A 127 -2.94 -5.83 -2.89
N PHE A 128 -1.93 -6.58 -2.43
CA PHE A 128 -1.84 -8.03 -2.58
C PHE A 128 -2.41 -8.77 -1.37
N TRP A 129 -2.36 -8.15 -0.19
CA TRP A 129 -2.75 -8.72 1.09
C TRP A 129 -3.77 -7.82 1.79
N PRO A 130 -5.09 -8.12 1.70
CA PRO A 130 -6.15 -7.30 2.28
C PRO A 130 -6.09 -7.14 3.80
N ASP A 131 -5.31 -7.96 4.50
CA ASP A 131 -5.14 -7.91 5.96
C ASP A 131 -3.77 -7.35 6.36
N ALA A 132 -2.95 -6.87 5.40
CA ALA A 132 -1.66 -6.26 5.64
C ALA A 132 -1.65 -4.75 5.29
N ASN A 133 -0.74 -4.03 5.95
CA ASN A 133 -0.42 -2.65 5.61
C ASN A 133 0.69 -2.63 4.57
N CYS A 134 0.79 -1.53 3.83
CA CYS A 134 1.81 -1.42 2.79
C CYS A 134 3.09 -0.72 3.24
N LEU A 135 3.17 -0.08 4.41
CA LEU A 135 4.36 0.68 4.79
C LEU A 135 5.32 -0.19 5.62
N ASP A 136 6.59 -0.20 5.24
CA ASP A 136 7.66 -0.70 6.09
C ASP A 136 8.83 0.31 6.16
N HIS A 137 9.52 0.34 7.29
CA HIS A 137 10.67 1.21 7.52
C HIS A 137 11.96 0.43 7.32
N LEU A 138 12.76 0.87 6.36
CA LEU A 138 14.06 0.29 6.12
C LEU A 138 15.07 0.83 7.16
N ALA A 139 15.99 -0.03 7.61
CA ALA A 139 16.94 0.30 8.67
C ALA A 139 17.79 1.56 8.37
N ALA A 140 18.28 2.17 9.45
CA ALA A 140 18.96 3.47 9.47
C ALA A 140 20.21 3.60 8.58
N ALA A 141 20.50 4.85 8.23
CA ALA A 141 21.18 5.29 7.02
C ALA A 141 22.64 4.85 6.81
N VAL A 142 22.98 4.59 5.55
CA VAL A 142 24.32 4.72 4.96
C VAL A 142 24.14 5.41 3.60
N ALA A 143 24.82 6.54 3.36
CA ALA A 143 24.77 7.22 2.06
C ALA A 143 25.18 6.24 0.94
N PRO A 144 24.44 6.15 -0.19
CA PRO A 144 23.48 7.12 -0.74
C PRO A 144 22.00 6.86 -0.37
N GLY A 145 21.73 6.09 0.69
CA GLY A 145 20.41 5.62 1.12
C GLY A 145 20.45 4.12 1.38
N PRO A 146 19.47 3.56 2.11
CA PRO A 146 19.43 2.12 2.35
C PRO A 146 19.29 1.36 1.02
N ALA A 147 19.99 0.23 0.93
CA ALA A 147 19.96 -0.64 -0.24
C ALA A 147 18.54 -1.13 -0.50
N THR A 148 18.16 -1.27 -1.77
CA THR A 148 16.86 -1.82 -2.15
C THR A 148 16.67 -3.18 -1.47
N PRO A 149 15.54 -3.40 -0.76
CA PRO A 149 15.26 -4.70 -0.14
C PRO A 149 15.14 -5.81 -1.19
N GLY A 150 15.25 -7.06 -0.75
CA GLY A 150 14.94 -8.20 -1.62
C GLY A 150 13.44 -8.31 -1.86
N HIS A 151 13.04 -8.71 -3.07
CA HIS A 151 11.65 -9.10 -3.35
C HIS A 151 11.29 -10.34 -2.55
N LEU A 152 10.13 -10.33 -1.90
CA LEU A 152 9.59 -11.52 -1.23
C LEU A 152 8.18 -11.83 -1.74
N ALA A 153 8.09 -12.89 -2.54
CA ALA A 153 6.83 -13.38 -3.06
C ALA A 153 6.03 -14.05 -1.95
N ASN A 154 4.75 -13.69 -1.84
CA ASN A 154 3.79 -14.28 -0.89
C ASN A 154 4.33 -14.33 0.57
N PRO A 155 4.57 -13.17 1.19
CA PRO A 155 5.04 -13.09 2.57
C PRO A 155 4.07 -13.76 3.54
N ALA A 156 4.57 -14.21 4.70
CA ALA A 156 3.68 -14.60 5.78
C ALA A 156 2.86 -13.38 6.27
N ALA A 157 1.72 -13.60 6.91
CA ALA A 157 0.94 -12.51 7.50
C ALA A 157 1.82 -11.71 8.49
N GLY A 158 1.93 -10.39 8.28
CA GLY A 158 2.79 -9.54 9.09
C GLY A 158 4.24 -9.42 8.64
N ALA A 159 4.65 -10.12 7.58
CA ALA A 159 5.98 -9.98 6.98
C ALA A 159 5.94 -9.07 5.75
N ASP A 160 7.06 -8.40 5.51
CA ASP A 160 7.25 -7.51 4.37
C ASP A 160 7.44 -8.31 3.07
N GLY A 161 6.99 -7.76 1.95
CA GLY A 161 7.11 -8.40 0.64
C GLY A 161 6.16 -7.77 -0.38
N GLN A 162 5.58 -8.58 -1.26
CA GLN A 162 4.66 -8.12 -2.31
C GLN A 162 3.64 -7.08 -1.82
N GLY A 163 3.68 -5.89 -2.42
CA GLY A 163 2.78 -4.79 -2.07
C GLY A 163 3.27 -3.84 -1.00
N THR A 164 4.41 -4.13 -0.37
CA THR A 164 5.06 -3.24 0.60
C THR A 164 5.77 -2.09 -0.11
N VAL A 165 5.74 -0.94 0.52
CA VAL A 165 6.37 0.33 0.17
C VAL A 165 7.35 0.61 1.29
N TYR A 166 8.63 0.67 0.93
CA TYR A 166 9.71 0.84 1.88
C TYR A 166 10.12 2.29 1.95
N TRP A 167 10.16 2.82 3.16
CA TRP A 167 10.74 4.13 3.46
C TRP A 167 12.21 3.97 3.87
N GLY A 168 13.10 4.71 3.23
CA GLY A 168 14.52 4.74 3.57
C GLY A 168 15.04 6.16 3.77
N PRO A 169 15.53 6.54 4.96
CA PRO A 169 16.15 7.85 5.15
C PRO A 169 17.52 7.94 4.46
N ILE A 170 17.87 9.12 3.94
CA ILE A 170 19.19 9.45 3.40
C ILE A 170 19.84 10.47 4.33
N GLY A 171 21.02 10.14 4.85
CA GLY A 171 21.76 10.99 5.77
C GLY A 171 22.73 10.19 6.63
N LEU A 172 23.15 10.79 7.74
CA LEU A 172 23.92 10.10 8.77
C LEU A 172 22.96 9.27 9.64
N GLY A 173 23.17 7.94 9.70
CA GLY A 173 22.31 7.05 10.49
C GLY A 173 22.37 7.36 11.98
N GLY A 174 21.24 7.22 12.68
CA GLY A 174 21.09 7.60 14.09
C GLY A 174 20.87 9.09 14.33
N THR A 175 20.67 9.88 13.27
CA THR A 175 20.25 11.28 13.38
C THR A 175 18.77 11.42 13.10
N SER A 176 18.09 12.25 13.90
CA SER A 176 16.66 12.48 13.75
C SER A 176 16.30 13.42 12.59
N ALA A 177 17.27 14.18 12.06
CA ALA A 177 17.08 15.20 11.04
C ALA A 177 17.79 14.81 9.74
N MET A 178 17.12 13.97 8.95
CA MET A 178 17.69 13.41 7.71
C MET A 178 17.67 14.43 6.58
N GLU A 179 18.64 14.31 5.67
CA GLU A 179 18.82 15.24 4.55
C GLU A 179 17.96 14.90 3.34
N GLY A 180 17.50 13.65 3.27
CA GLY A 180 16.66 13.17 2.19
C GLY A 180 16.01 11.83 2.52
N TYR A 181 15.36 11.26 1.51
CA TYR A 181 14.76 9.94 1.60
C TYR A 181 14.76 9.25 0.24
N VAL A 182 14.53 7.94 0.29
CA VAL A 182 14.24 7.08 -0.86
C VAL A 182 13.02 6.22 -0.55
N ILE A 183 12.15 6.03 -1.54
CA ILE A 183 10.99 5.13 -1.47
C ILE A 183 11.13 4.06 -2.54
N TYR A 184 11.01 2.80 -2.10
CA TYR A 184 10.92 1.62 -2.97
C TYR A 184 9.51 1.01 -2.86
N GLY A 185 9.08 0.29 -3.90
CA GLY A 185 7.83 -0.48 -3.85
C GLY A 185 8.07 -1.91 -4.33
N ASP A 186 7.52 -2.88 -3.62
CA ASP A 186 7.57 -4.28 -4.02
C ASP A 186 6.40 -4.63 -4.94
N GLY A 187 6.73 -5.01 -6.17
CA GLY A 187 5.77 -5.37 -7.21
C GLY A 187 5.29 -6.82 -7.08
N TYR A 188 4.69 -7.34 -8.15
CA TYR A 188 4.18 -8.71 -8.13
C TYR A 188 5.29 -9.77 -8.24
N LYS A 189 6.34 -9.52 -9.04
CA LYS A 189 7.42 -10.50 -9.28
C LYS A 189 8.81 -10.03 -8.86
N GLU A 190 8.96 -8.73 -8.75
CA GLU A 190 10.22 -8.05 -8.49
C GLU A 190 9.93 -6.69 -7.88
N MET A 191 10.98 -6.10 -7.31
CA MET A 191 10.95 -4.70 -6.90
C MET A 191 10.64 -3.81 -8.10
N LEU A 192 9.79 -2.81 -7.88
CA LEU A 192 9.49 -1.83 -8.91
C LEU A 192 10.78 -1.08 -9.28
N THR A 193 11.01 -0.91 -10.58
CA THR A 193 12.12 -0.11 -11.10
C THR A 193 11.97 1.38 -10.81
N LEU A 194 10.77 1.81 -10.41
CA LEU A 194 10.51 3.16 -9.97
C LEU A 194 11.09 3.34 -8.57
N GLU A 195 11.92 4.37 -8.45
CA GLU A 195 12.50 4.81 -7.19
C GLU A 195 12.15 6.29 -7.02
N LEU A 196 11.62 6.66 -5.85
CA LEU A 196 11.32 8.07 -5.55
C LEU A 196 12.33 8.58 -4.55
N ARG A 197 13.06 9.64 -4.92
CA ARG A 197 14.01 10.32 -4.03
C ARG A 197 13.57 11.75 -3.74
N SER A 198 14.00 12.27 -2.59
CA SER A 198 13.89 13.69 -2.28
C SER A 198 14.59 14.56 -3.34
N GLY A 199 13.93 15.63 -3.80
CA GLY A 199 14.49 16.59 -4.74
C GLY A 199 14.39 16.25 -6.24
N GLN A 200 13.66 15.19 -6.61
CA GLN A 200 13.37 14.83 -8.01
C GLN A 200 12.05 15.38 -8.55
#